data_AF-A0A3Q2GZB1-F1
#
_entry.id   AF-A0A3Q2GZB1-F1
#
_cell.length_a   1.000
_cell.length_b   1.000
_cell.length_c   1.000
_cell.angle_alpha   90.00
_cell.angle_beta   90.00
_cell.angle_gamma   90.00
#
_symmetry.space_group_name_H-M   'P 1'
#
loop_
_entity.id
_entity.type
_entity.pdbx_description
1 polymer ?
#
loop_
_entity_poly.entity_id
_entity_poly.type
_entity_poly.pdbx_seq_one_letter_code
_entity_poly.pdbx_strand_id
1 'polypeptide(L)'
;MELGPPGGAGPAEPGPRLRGLRGDDRAASAAWLSEASAGRRAPSVAAVLPAGGSGERMGVPTPKQFCPVLERPLISYTLQALERVCWIKDIVVAVTGENMEVMKGIVQRYQHKRISLVEAGVTRHRSIFNGLKALAEDQPNSKLCRPEVVIIHDAVRPFVEEDVLLKVAIAAKEHGAAGAIRPLVSTVISPSADGCLDHSLERTSHRASEMPQAFLFDVIYEAYQQCSDYDLEFGTECLQLALKYCHTKAKLVEGSPDLWKVTYKRDLYAAESIIKERISQQICILMDAKEDEEHVGRCLEEMLKKELNHVKVTSGALCHAGRDLQQIILEQCYNFVCVNVMTSDFEETRKLLNALEESNLSILYPVVVISVHFLDYKLVPFGQKMEHLMQIKEFAKEVKKRNILLCGLLIYYPQIKNKFRYEDAPNSKWNLLALKIICCYSEIQI
;
A
#
# COMPACT_ATOMS: atom_id res chain seq x y z
N MET A 1 -52.36 14.57 26.87
CA MET A 1 -51.61 15.70 27.42
C MET A 1 -51.17 15.30 28.82
N GLU A 2 -49.96 14.80 28.96
CA GLU A 2 -49.26 14.72 30.24
C GLU A 2 -47.82 15.19 30.00
N LEU A 3 -47.35 16.04 30.91
CA LEU A 3 -46.15 16.86 30.82
C LEU A 3 -44.94 16.05 31.29
N GLY A 4 -43.91 15.94 30.45
CA GLY A 4 -42.61 15.36 30.84
C GLY A 4 -41.76 16.35 31.68
N PRO A 5 -40.81 15.85 32.48
CA PRO A 5 -39.94 16.71 33.29
C PRO A 5 -38.78 17.30 32.47
N PRO A 6 -38.21 18.45 32.87
CA PRO A 6 -37.18 19.15 32.11
C PRO A 6 -35.75 18.80 32.55
N GLY A 7 -34.83 18.82 31.59
CA GLY A 7 -33.51 19.45 31.74
C GLY A 7 -32.33 18.57 32.20
N GLY A 8 -31.34 18.44 31.33
CA GLY A 8 -30.00 17.95 31.69
C GLY A 8 -29.07 17.64 30.52
N ALA A 9 -28.98 18.49 29.49
CA ALA A 9 -27.98 18.34 28.42
C ALA A 9 -26.64 18.97 28.86
N GLY A 10 -25.75 18.16 29.42
CA GLY A 10 -24.33 18.49 29.54
C GLY A 10 -23.58 18.13 28.25
N PRO A 11 -22.52 18.87 27.87
CA PRO A 11 -21.72 18.52 26.70
C PRO A 11 -21.02 17.18 26.92
N ALA A 12 -21.12 16.29 25.92
CA ALA A 12 -20.48 14.99 25.91
C ALA A 12 -18.97 15.11 26.15
N GLU A 13 -18.46 14.34 27.11
CA GLU A 13 -17.02 14.24 27.34
C GLU A 13 -16.28 13.76 26.07
N PRO A 14 -15.09 14.30 25.78
CA PRO A 14 -14.28 13.84 24.67
C PRO A 14 -13.88 12.37 24.91
N GLY A 15 -14.20 11.53 23.93
CA GLY A 15 -13.93 10.08 23.95
C GLY A 15 -12.46 9.73 24.23
N PRO A 16 -12.20 8.49 24.67
CA PRO A 16 -10.89 8.09 25.16
C PRO A 16 -9.82 8.24 24.08
N ARG A 17 -8.78 8.99 24.44
CA ARG A 17 -7.57 9.19 23.63
C ARG A 17 -6.97 7.82 23.28
N LEU A 18 -6.77 7.58 21.99
CA LEU A 18 -6.02 6.45 21.44
C LEU A 18 -4.59 6.44 22.03
N ARG A 19 -4.40 5.67 23.11
CA ARG A 19 -3.08 5.30 23.61
C ARG A 19 -2.56 4.19 22.70
N GLY A 20 -1.51 4.47 21.94
CA GLY A 20 -0.93 3.54 20.98
C GLY A 20 -0.50 2.23 21.64
N LEU A 21 -1.19 1.13 21.30
CA LEU A 21 -0.85 -0.26 21.64
C LEU A 21 0.29 -0.77 20.74
N ARG A 22 1.40 -0.03 20.61
CA ARG A 22 2.56 -0.47 19.80
C ARG A 22 3.52 -1.41 20.54
N GLY A 23 3.34 -1.60 21.85
CA GLY A 23 4.25 -2.36 22.71
C GLY A 23 4.03 -3.88 22.66
N ASP A 24 2.79 -4.34 22.83
CA ASP A 24 2.47 -5.76 22.99
C ASP A 24 2.53 -6.54 21.66
N ASP A 25 2.10 -5.94 20.56
CA ASP A 25 2.09 -6.58 19.23
C ASP A 25 3.52 -6.86 18.70
N ARG A 26 4.51 -6.02 19.06
CA ARG A 26 5.94 -6.26 18.73
C ARG A 26 6.53 -7.39 19.55
N ALA A 27 6.13 -7.54 20.81
CA ALA A 27 6.58 -8.63 21.67
C ALA A 27 6.01 -9.98 21.22
N ALA A 28 4.75 -10.02 20.75
CA ALA A 28 4.13 -11.21 20.18
C ALA A 28 4.78 -11.64 18.84
N SER A 29 5.05 -10.68 17.93
CA SER A 29 5.81 -10.93 16.70
C SER A 29 7.22 -11.45 17.00
N ALA A 30 7.92 -10.82 17.95
CA ALA A 30 9.23 -11.26 18.40
C ALA A 30 9.18 -12.64 19.07
N ALA A 31 8.14 -12.99 19.83
CA ALA A 31 7.98 -14.29 20.46
C ALA A 31 7.70 -15.41 19.45
N TRP A 32 6.81 -15.17 18.47
CA TRP A 32 6.52 -16.11 17.38
C TRP A 32 7.76 -16.40 16.51
N LEU A 33 8.59 -15.38 16.30
CA LEU A 33 9.89 -15.50 15.63
C LEU A 33 11.01 -16.01 16.56
N SER A 34 10.94 -15.77 17.87
CA SER A 34 11.91 -16.19 18.89
C SER A 34 11.75 -17.66 19.28
N GLU A 35 10.59 -18.28 19.08
CA GLU A 35 10.45 -19.74 19.15
C GLU A 35 11.43 -20.45 18.19
N ALA A 36 11.82 -19.79 17.07
CA ALA A 36 12.86 -20.24 16.16
C ALA A 36 14.28 -20.30 16.78
N SER A 37 14.55 -19.45 17.78
CA SER A 37 15.85 -19.38 18.47
C SER A 37 15.97 -20.40 19.62
N ALA A 38 14.85 -20.98 20.08
CA ALA A 38 14.78 -21.97 21.15
C ALA A 38 14.79 -23.43 20.64
N GLY A 39 15.16 -23.66 19.36
CA GLY A 39 15.25 -25.00 18.76
C GLY A 39 13.90 -25.61 18.34
N ARG A 40 12.79 -24.87 18.43
CA ARG A 40 11.50 -25.25 17.81
C ARG A 40 11.37 -24.53 16.46
N ARG A 41 11.00 -25.25 15.40
CA ARG A 41 10.89 -24.68 14.05
C ARG A 41 9.75 -23.65 14.03
N ALA A 42 10.00 -22.40 13.67
CA ALA A 42 8.93 -21.43 13.45
C ALA A 42 7.90 -22.00 12.45
N PRO A 43 6.60 -21.80 12.67
CA PRO A 43 5.55 -22.35 11.83
C PRO A 43 5.76 -21.92 10.37
N SER A 44 5.71 -22.87 9.43
CA SER A 44 5.78 -22.56 8.01
C SER A 44 4.45 -21.93 7.57
N VAL A 45 4.49 -20.73 7.01
CA VAL A 45 3.30 -20.02 6.53
C VAL A 45 3.38 -19.81 5.03
N ALA A 46 2.27 -20.06 4.32
CA ALA A 46 2.09 -19.70 2.92
C ALA A 46 0.78 -18.93 2.73
N ALA A 47 0.61 -18.27 1.59
CA ALA A 47 -0.61 -17.57 1.22
C ALA A 47 -1.20 -18.12 -0.10
N VAL A 48 -2.53 -18.13 -0.21
CA VAL A 48 -3.28 -18.49 -1.41
C VAL A 48 -4.20 -17.33 -1.80
N LEU A 49 -4.08 -16.87 -3.05
CA LEU A 49 -4.86 -15.77 -3.60
C LEU A 49 -5.71 -16.25 -4.79
N PRO A 50 -7.04 -16.37 -4.65
CA PRO A 50 -7.91 -16.56 -5.80
C PRO A 50 -8.00 -15.26 -6.60
N ALA A 51 -7.47 -15.28 -7.82
CA ALA A 51 -7.41 -14.16 -8.76
C ALA A 51 -8.05 -14.50 -10.13
N GLY A 52 -8.96 -15.48 -10.17
CA GLY A 52 -9.64 -15.93 -11.39
C GLY A 52 -10.96 -15.20 -11.72
N GLY A 53 -11.47 -14.35 -10.82
CA GLY A 53 -12.78 -13.71 -11.02
C GLY A 53 -12.79 -12.65 -12.12
N SER A 54 -13.89 -12.56 -12.87
CA SER A 54 -14.14 -11.57 -13.93
C SER A 54 -14.35 -10.14 -13.39
N GLY A 55 -14.96 -10.00 -12.22
CA GLY A 55 -15.18 -8.69 -11.60
C GLY A 55 -16.31 -7.88 -12.23
N GLU A 56 -17.35 -8.53 -12.77
CA GLU A 56 -18.49 -7.92 -13.50
C GLU A 56 -19.06 -6.63 -12.89
N ARG A 57 -19.18 -6.55 -11.56
CA ARG A 57 -19.66 -5.35 -10.84
C ARG A 57 -18.82 -4.08 -11.05
N MET A 58 -17.57 -4.23 -11.49
CA MET A 58 -16.70 -3.09 -11.78
C MET A 58 -17.07 -2.40 -13.11
N GLY A 59 -17.79 -3.09 -14.00
CA GLY A 59 -18.32 -2.52 -15.25
C GLY A 59 -17.24 -2.18 -16.28
N VAL A 60 -16.08 -2.85 -16.21
CA VAL A 60 -14.95 -2.68 -17.15
C VAL A 60 -14.58 -4.03 -17.76
N PRO A 61 -14.07 -4.07 -19.01
CA PRO A 61 -13.73 -5.32 -19.68
C PRO A 61 -12.50 -6.02 -19.06
N THR A 62 -11.61 -5.24 -18.45
CA THR A 62 -10.42 -5.78 -17.76
C THR A 62 -10.82 -6.42 -16.44
N PRO A 63 -10.39 -7.65 -16.13
CA PRO A 63 -10.63 -8.24 -14.81
C PRO A 63 -10.09 -7.31 -13.71
N LYS A 64 -10.92 -7.07 -12.69
CA LYS A 64 -10.68 -6.03 -11.66
C LYS A 64 -9.31 -6.06 -10.98
N GLN A 65 -8.73 -7.25 -10.81
CA GLN A 65 -7.40 -7.45 -10.22
C GLN A 65 -6.27 -6.89 -11.09
N PHE A 66 -6.52 -6.71 -12.40
CA PHE A 66 -5.59 -6.13 -13.35
C PHE A 66 -5.91 -4.67 -13.69
N CYS A 67 -6.96 -4.07 -13.11
CA CYS A 67 -7.24 -2.65 -13.29
C CYS A 67 -6.06 -1.81 -12.80
N PRO A 68 -5.61 -0.82 -13.59
CA PRO A 68 -4.47 0.00 -13.23
C PRO A 68 -4.85 1.03 -12.17
N VAL A 69 -3.97 1.20 -11.19
CA VAL A 69 -3.90 2.34 -10.28
C VAL A 69 -2.49 2.90 -10.42
N LEU A 70 -2.35 4.15 -10.87
CA LEU A 70 -1.06 4.73 -11.26
C LEU A 70 -0.28 3.84 -12.26
N GLU A 71 -0.97 3.37 -13.30
CA GLU A 71 -0.44 2.45 -14.35
C GLU A 71 0.02 1.06 -13.86
N ARG A 72 -0.09 0.79 -12.56
CA ARG A 72 0.26 -0.48 -11.94
C ARG A 72 -1.00 -1.29 -11.62
N PRO A 73 -1.08 -2.59 -11.98
CA PRO A 73 -2.28 -3.38 -11.75
C PRO A 73 -2.53 -3.61 -10.26
N LEU A 74 -3.80 -3.57 -9.85
CA LEU A 74 -4.22 -3.66 -8.45
C LEU A 74 -3.61 -4.85 -7.68
N ILE A 75 -3.56 -6.04 -8.30
CA ILE A 75 -2.98 -7.25 -7.69
C ILE A 75 -1.52 -7.07 -7.30
N SER A 76 -0.76 -6.26 -8.05
CA SER A 76 0.66 -6.00 -7.78
C SER A 76 0.86 -5.30 -6.43
N TYR A 77 -0.10 -4.48 -5.99
CA TYR A 77 -0.05 -3.87 -4.66
C TYR A 77 -0.30 -4.90 -3.55
N THR A 78 -1.28 -5.78 -3.74
CA THR A 78 -1.58 -6.88 -2.81
C THR A 78 -0.39 -7.84 -2.66
N LEU A 79 0.26 -8.20 -3.77
CA LEU A 79 1.47 -9.04 -3.74
C LEU A 79 2.60 -8.34 -2.97
N GLN A 80 2.84 -7.06 -3.24
CA GLN A 80 3.86 -6.30 -2.51
C GLN A 80 3.57 -6.23 -1.00
N ALA A 81 2.30 -6.09 -0.60
CA ALA A 81 1.92 -6.07 0.81
C ALA A 81 2.25 -7.41 1.51
N LEU A 82 1.95 -8.54 0.85
CA LEU A 82 2.29 -9.87 1.36
C LEU A 82 3.79 -10.17 1.31
N GLU A 83 4.51 -9.67 0.29
CA GLU A 83 5.94 -9.85 0.14
C GLU A 83 6.77 -9.14 1.19
N ARG A 84 6.29 -7.99 1.70
CA ARG A 84 6.91 -7.28 2.84
C ARG A 84 6.94 -8.12 4.11
N VAL A 85 6.04 -9.10 4.23
CA VAL A 85 5.96 -10.00 5.38
C VAL A 85 6.95 -11.16 5.19
N CYS A 86 8.05 -11.12 5.94
CA CYS A 86 9.19 -12.02 5.72
C CYS A 86 8.88 -13.49 6.07
N TRP A 87 7.96 -13.74 7.01
CA TRP A 87 7.60 -15.08 7.48
C TRP A 87 6.57 -15.81 6.59
N ILE A 88 5.95 -15.14 5.61
CA ILE A 88 5.17 -15.79 4.55
C ILE A 88 6.14 -16.32 3.50
N LYS A 89 6.34 -17.64 3.43
CA LYS A 89 7.38 -18.25 2.59
C LYS A 89 7.01 -18.33 1.12
N ASP A 90 5.75 -18.66 0.84
CA ASP A 90 5.25 -18.91 -0.50
C ASP A 90 3.91 -18.21 -0.70
N ILE A 91 3.69 -17.64 -1.88
CA ILE A 91 2.45 -16.99 -2.27
C ILE A 91 1.95 -17.65 -3.55
N VAL A 92 0.88 -18.43 -3.44
CA VAL A 92 0.25 -19.10 -4.57
C VAL A 92 -0.89 -18.25 -5.10
N VAL A 93 -0.84 -17.91 -6.38
CA VAL A 93 -1.85 -17.08 -7.05
C VAL A 93 -2.56 -17.92 -8.10
N ALA A 94 -3.87 -18.08 -7.92
CA ALA A 94 -4.71 -18.81 -8.87
C ALA A 94 -5.29 -17.84 -9.90
N VAL A 95 -4.87 -17.94 -11.16
CA VAL A 95 -5.34 -17.10 -12.28
C VAL A 95 -5.93 -17.95 -13.39
N THR A 96 -6.88 -17.42 -14.17
CA THR A 96 -7.44 -18.16 -15.31
C THR A 96 -6.34 -18.43 -16.35
N GLY A 97 -6.49 -19.50 -17.14
CA GLY A 97 -5.55 -19.83 -18.23
C GLY A 97 -5.31 -18.66 -19.18
N GLU A 98 -6.36 -17.92 -19.55
CA GLU A 98 -6.29 -16.72 -20.40
C GLU A 98 -5.40 -15.61 -19.82
N ASN A 99 -5.36 -15.47 -18.50
CA ASN A 99 -4.61 -14.41 -17.82
C ASN A 99 -3.25 -14.88 -17.28
N MET A 100 -2.86 -16.13 -17.55
CA MET A 100 -1.60 -16.71 -17.05
C MET A 100 -0.37 -15.91 -17.53
N GLU A 101 -0.31 -15.59 -18.82
CA GLU A 101 0.81 -14.83 -19.40
C GLU A 101 0.81 -13.37 -18.94
N VAL A 102 -0.37 -12.76 -18.77
CA VAL A 102 -0.50 -11.42 -18.18
C VAL A 102 0.07 -11.42 -16.76
N MET A 103 -0.29 -12.42 -15.95
CA MET A 103 0.21 -12.53 -14.57
C MET A 103 1.72 -12.77 -14.51
N LYS A 104 2.29 -13.62 -15.38
CA LYS A 104 3.74 -13.79 -15.50
C LYS A 104 4.45 -12.48 -15.86
N GLY A 105 3.90 -11.72 -16.81
CA GLY A 105 4.39 -10.40 -17.17
C GLY A 105 4.36 -9.41 -15.99
N ILE A 106 3.31 -9.45 -15.16
CA ILE A 106 3.22 -8.65 -13.94
C ILE A 106 4.28 -9.07 -12.92
N VAL A 107 4.44 -10.38 -12.65
CA VAL A 107 5.45 -10.89 -11.73
C VAL A 107 6.85 -10.45 -12.16
N GLN A 108 7.19 -10.59 -13.44
CA GLN A 108 8.48 -10.18 -13.98
C GLN A 108 8.68 -8.66 -13.95
N ARG A 109 7.70 -7.88 -14.45
CA ARG A 109 7.81 -6.42 -14.54
C ARG A 109 8.00 -5.77 -13.18
N TYR A 110 7.25 -6.20 -12.17
CA TYR A 110 7.30 -5.63 -10.82
C TYR A 110 8.22 -6.41 -9.87
N GLN A 111 8.98 -7.39 -10.39
CA GLN A 111 9.98 -8.17 -9.67
C GLN A 111 9.44 -8.85 -8.40
N HIS A 112 8.20 -9.31 -8.46
CA HIS A 112 7.55 -10.04 -7.38
C HIS A 112 8.28 -11.36 -7.12
N LYS A 113 8.46 -11.69 -5.84
CA LYS A 113 9.23 -12.84 -5.36
C LYS A 113 8.33 -13.81 -4.62
N ARG A 114 8.73 -15.09 -4.57
CA ARG A 114 8.00 -16.15 -3.84
C ARG A 114 6.60 -16.43 -4.42
N ILE A 115 6.37 -16.01 -5.67
CA ILE A 115 5.10 -16.22 -6.36
C ILE A 115 5.12 -17.53 -7.12
N SER A 116 4.12 -18.38 -6.86
CA SER A 116 3.82 -19.54 -7.68
C SER A 116 2.44 -19.37 -8.30
N LEU A 117 2.33 -19.63 -9.60
CA LEU A 117 1.08 -19.49 -10.34
C LEU A 117 0.43 -20.85 -10.55
N VAL A 118 -0.88 -20.91 -10.34
CA VAL A 118 -1.72 -22.08 -10.63
C VAL A 118 -2.93 -21.66 -11.46
N GLU A 119 -3.53 -22.61 -12.15
CA GLU A 119 -4.77 -22.35 -12.86
C GLU A 119 -5.94 -22.21 -11.87
N ALA A 120 -6.71 -21.13 -12.03
CA ALA A 120 -7.94 -20.89 -11.30
C ALA A 120 -9.06 -21.83 -11.78
N GLY A 121 -9.91 -22.25 -10.84
CA GLY A 121 -11.17 -22.88 -11.20
C GLY A 121 -12.24 -21.84 -11.58
N VAL A 122 -13.38 -22.31 -12.09
CA VAL A 122 -14.51 -21.45 -12.47
C VAL A 122 -15.11 -20.68 -11.28
N THR A 123 -14.99 -21.21 -10.06
CA THR A 123 -15.46 -20.55 -8.83
C THR A 123 -14.32 -20.18 -7.89
N ARG A 124 -14.63 -19.33 -6.89
CA ARG A 124 -13.69 -18.93 -5.84
C ARG A 124 -13.16 -20.14 -5.07
N HIS A 125 -14.03 -21.03 -4.61
CA HIS A 125 -13.60 -22.21 -3.83
C HIS A 125 -12.74 -23.17 -4.66
N ARG A 126 -13.09 -23.42 -5.94
CA ARG A 126 -12.26 -24.25 -6.83
C ARG A 126 -10.88 -23.64 -7.05
N SER A 127 -10.79 -22.31 -7.21
CA SER A 127 -9.51 -21.60 -7.31
C SER A 127 -8.65 -21.70 -6.06
N ILE A 128 -9.25 -21.56 -4.87
CA ILE A 128 -8.54 -21.75 -3.60
C ILE A 128 -8.05 -23.18 -3.48
N PHE A 129 -8.89 -24.17 -3.81
CA PHE A 129 -8.52 -25.58 -3.69
C PHE A 129 -7.33 -25.93 -4.59
N ASN A 130 -7.27 -25.41 -5.82
CA ASN A 130 -6.10 -25.58 -6.69
C ASN A 130 -4.82 -24.99 -6.06
N GLY A 131 -4.93 -23.83 -5.42
CA GLY A 131 -3.81 -23.23 -4.67
C GLY A 131 -3.37 -24.08 -3.48
N LEU A 132 -4.32 -24.66 -2.74
CA LEU A 132 -4.02 -25.58 -1.63
C LEU A 132 -3.38 -26.88 -2.13
N LYS A 133 -3.84 -27.45 -3.26
CA LYS A 133 -3.22 -28.65 -3.86
C LYS A 133 -1.76 -28.42 -4.21
N ALA A 134 -1.43 -27.26 -4.79
CA ALA A 134 -0.04 -26.91 -5.10
C ALA A 134 0.86 -26.82 -3.86
N LEU A 135 0.29 -26.50 -2.68
CA LEU A 135 1.00 -26.51 -1.40
C LEU A 135 1.00 -27.89 -0.72
N ALA A 136 0.04 -28.77 -1.04
CA ALA A 136 -0.07 -30.12 -0.48
C ALA A 136 0.88 -31.11 -1.16
N GLU A 137 1.21 -30.86 -2.43
CA GLU A 137 1.90 -31.81 -3.30
C GLU A 137 3.42 -31.85 -3.06
N ASP A 138 3.91 -32.98 -2.52
CA ASP A 138 5.31 -33.42 -2.60
C ASP A 138 5.59 -33.97 -4.02
N GLN A 139 5.33 -33.18 -5.07
CA GLN A 139 5.76 -33.61 -6.41
C GLN A 139 7.29 -33.67 -6.42
N PRO A 140 7.91 -34.64 -7.14
CA PRO A 140 9.36 -34.72 -7.29
C PRO A 140 10.01 -33.42 -7.81
N ASN A 141 9.22 -32.57 -8.45
CA ASN A 141 9.59 -31.26 -8.97
C ASN A 141 8.89 -30.07 -8.27
N SER A 142 8.08 -30.31 -7.23
CA SER A 142 7.46 -29.23 -6.45
C SER A 142 8.54 -28.55 -5.62
N LYS A 143 8.69 -27.24 -5.82
CA LYS A 143 9.56 -26.39 -5.01
C LYS A 143 8.86 -25.86 -3.76
N LEU A 144 7.57 -26.13 -3.60
CA LEU A 144 6.73 -25.61 -2.53
C LEU A 144 6.74 -26.58 -1.36
N CYS A 145 6.85 -26.04 -0.15
CA CYS A 145 6.77 -26.83 1.08
C CYS A 145 5.34 -26.74 1.63
N ARG A 146 4.80 -27.87 2.10
CA ARG A 146 3.56 -27.87 2.87
C ARG A 146 3.67 -26.93 4.08
N PRO A 147 2.81 -25.90 4.19
CA PRO A 147 2.83 -25.00 5.34
C PRO A 147 2.10 -25.63 6.53
N GLU A 148 2.42 -25.20 7.75
CA GLU A 148 1.61 -25.48 8.94
C GLU A 148 0.34 -24.62 8.94
N VAL A 149 0.48 -23.33 8.56
CA VAL A 149 -0.62 -22.38 8.45
C VAL A 149 -0.69 -21.82 7.04
N VAL A 150 -1.90 -21.77 6.47
CA VAL A 150 -2.15 -21.11 5.19
C VAL A 150 -3.06 -19.91 5.37
N ILE A 151 -2.68 -18.80 4.75
CA ILE A 151 -3.47 -17.57 4.67
C ILE A 151 -4.23 -17.57 3.35
N ILE A 152 -5.53 -17.31 3.40
CA ILE A 152 -6.36 -17.04 2.23
C ILE A 152 -6.60 -15.52 2.17
N HIS A 153 -6.24 -14.89 1.06
CA HIS A 153 -6.41 -13.45 0.87
C HIS A 153 -6.94 -13.13 -0.53
N ASP A 154 -7.81 -12.13 -0.66
CA ASP A 154 -8.32 -11.74 -1.99
C ASP A 154 -7.30 -10.83 -2.70
N ALA A 155 -7.06 -11.07 -3.99
CA ALA A 155 -6.13 -10.29 -4.83
C ALA A 155 -6.45 -8.78 -4.93
N VAL A 156 -7.65 -8.37 -4.56
CA VAL A 156 -8.19 -6.99 -4.67
C VAL A 156 -8.35 -6.30 -3.31
N ARG A 157 -7.54 -6.70 -2.31
CA ARG A 157 -7.45 -6.10 -0.97
C ARG A 157 -6.01 -5.68 -0.68
N PRO A 158 -5.53 -4.58 -1.31
CA PRO A 158 -4.10 -4.22 -1.33
C PRO A 158 -3.57 -3.66 -0.01
N PHE A 159 -4.44 -3.27 0.93
CA PHE A 159 -4.08 -2.57 2.17
C PHE A 159 -4.01 -3.50 3.39
N VAL A 160 -3.51 -4.72 3.17
CA VAL A 160 -3.28 -5.67 4.27
C VAL A 160 -1.91 -5.41 4.89
N GLU A 161 -1.85 -5.38 6.22
CA GLU A 161 -0.61 -5.11 6.98
C GLU A 161 -0.21 -6.34 7.81
N GLU A 162 1.07 -6.40 8.21
CA GLU A 162 1.62 -7.54 8.94
C GLU A 162 0.88 -7.84 10.26
N ASP A 163 0.41 -6.81 10.95
CA ASP A 163 -0.31 -6.94 12.23
C ASP A 163 -1.54 -7.87 12.14
N VAL A 164 -2.45 -7.60 11.20
CA VAL A 164 -3.66 -8.41 11.05
C VAL A 164 -3.32 -9.82 10.55
N LEU A 165 -2.33 -9.96 9.67
CA LEU A 165 -1.86 -11.25 9.16
C LEU A 165 -1.31 -12.12 10.30
N LEU A 166 -0.50 -11.53 11.18
CA LEU A 166 0.04 -12.19 12.35
C LEU A 166 -1.07 -12.60 13.33
N LYS A 167 -2.02 -11.69 13.62
CA LYS A 167 -3.15 -11.96 14.52
C LYS A 167 -4.01 -13.14 14.04
N VAL A 168 -4.34 -13.20 12.74
CA VAL A 168 -5.10 -14.35 12.22
C VAL A 168 -4.26 -15.63 12.17
N ALA A 169 -2.95 -15.55 11.86
CA ALA A 169 -2.09 -16.73 11.83
C ALA A 169 -1.90 -17.35 13.23
N ILE A 170 -1.69 -16.53 14.26
CA ILE A 170 -1.63 -16.97 15.66
C ILE A 170 -2.96 -17.61 16.07
N ALA A 171 -4.06 -16.93 15.84
CA ALA A 171 -5.39 -17.41 16.20
C ALA A 171 -5.74 -18.73 15.49
N ALA A 172 -5.35 -18.88 14.22
CA ALA A 172 -5.54 -20.11 13.45
C ALA A 172 -4.68 -21.27 13.99
N LYS A 173 -3.46 -21.01 14.43
CA LYS A 173 -2.61 -22.04 15.07
C LYS A 173 -3.24 -22.58 16.35
N GLU A 174 -3.90 -21.71 17.14
CA GLU A 174 -4.57 -22.08 18.39
C GLU A 174 -5.93 -22.75 18.17
N HIS A 175 -6.72 -22.29 17.20
CA HIS A 175 -8.14 -22.66 17.04
C HIS A 175 -8.42 -23.51 15.78
N GLY A 176 -7.39 -23.79 14.97
CA GLY A 176 -7.51 -24.46 13.66
C GLY A 176 -7.91 -23.53 12.51
N ALA A 177 -8.68 -22.46 12.78
CA ALA A 177 -9.10 -21.48 11.79
C ALA A 177 -9.29 -20.09 12.43
N ALA A 178 -9.06 -19.03 11.67
CA ALA A 178 -9.33 -17.66 12.07
C ALA A 178 -9.62 -16.75 10.87
N GLY A 179 -10.34 -15.66 11.10
CA GLY A 179 -10.65 -14.69 10.07
C GLY A 179 -10.89 -13.28 10.58
N ALA A 180 -10.53 -12.30 9.76
CA ALA A 180 -10.80 -10.91 10.03
C ALA A 180 -12.32 -10.61 9.90
N ILE A 181 -12.85 -9.79 10.79
CA ILE A 181 -14.24 -9.32 10.75
C ILE A 181 -14.31 -7.81 10.87
N ARG A 182 -15.41 -7.23 10.37
CA ARG A 182 -15.76 -5.82 10.59
C ARG A 182 -17.21 -5.64 11.02
N PRO A 183 -17.53 -4.55 11.74
CA PRO A 183 -18.91 -4.20 12.04
C PRO A 183 -19.69 -3.91 10.75
N LEU A 184 -20.96 -4.30 10.73
CA LEU A 184 -21.89 -3.96 9.65
C LEU A 184 -22.22 -2.47 9.69
N VAL A 185 -22.11 -1.80 8.56
CA VAL A 185 -22.52 -0.39 8.40
C VAL A 185 -24.03 -0.34 8.12
N SER A 186 -24.47 -1.07 7.11
CA SER A 186 -25.88 -1.15 6.70
C SER A 186 -26.65 -2.22 7.45
N THR A 187 -27.96 -2.03 7.59
CA THR A 187 -28.90 -3.08 8.01
C THR A 187 -28.92 -4.20 6.95
N VAL A 188 -28.89 -5.46 7.39
CA VAL A 188 -29.02 -6.62 6.51
C VAL A 188 -30.48 -7.07 6.54
N ILE A 189 -31.06 -7.26 5.36
CA ILE A 189 -32.46 -7.65 5.19
C ILE A 189 -32.54 -8.90 4.31
N SER A 190 -33.54 -9.75 4.57
CA SER A 190 -33.94 -10.83 3.67
C SER A 190 -35.09 -10.33 2.80
N PRO A 191 -35.01 -10.46 1.46
CA PRO A 191 -36.14 -10.21 0.58
C PRO A 191 -37.03 -11.46 0.43
N SER A 192 -38.33 -11.27 0.27
CA SER A 192 -39.26 -12.30 -0.19
C SER A 192 -39.12 -12.54 -1.71
N ALA A 193 -39.71 -13.63 -2.21
CA ALA A 193 -39.60 -14.02 -3.62
C ALA A 193 -40.17 -12.98 -4.61
N ASP A 194 -41.12 -12.14 -4.16
CA ASP A 194 -41.70 -11.02 -4.92
C ASP A 194 -40.92 -9.70 -4.78
N GLY A 195 -39.78 -9.71 -4.08
CA GLY A 195 -38.89 -8.55 -3.95
C GLY A 195 -39.28 -7.57 -2.84
N CYS A 196 -40.21 -7.94 -1.96
CA CYS A 196 -40.55 -7.18 -0.77
C CYS A 196 -39.63 -7.50 0.42
N LEU A 197 -39.65 -6.67 1.45
CA LEU A 197 -38.97 -6.95 2.72
C LEU A 197 -39.65 -8.11 3.43
N ASP A 198 -38.91 -9.18 3.73
CA ASP A 198 -39.38 -10.27 4.59
C ASP A 198 -39.04 -9.97 6.05
N HIS A 199 -37.75 -9.88 6.39
CA HIS A 199 -37.30 -9.51 7.74
C HIS A 199 -35.92 -8.84 7.75
N SER A 200 -35.56 -8.22 8.87
CA SER A 200 -34.24 -7.62 9.12
C SER A 200 -33.46 -8.44 10.14
N LEU A 201 -32.14 -8.57 9.95
CA LEU A 201 -31.26 -9.21 10.92
C LEU A 201 -30.83 -8.24 12.01
N GLU A 202 -30.63 -8.75 13.24
CA GLU A 202 -30.13 -7.97 14.36
C GLU A 202 -28.65 -7.60 14.15
N ARG A 203 -28.37 -6.34 13.79
CA ARG A 203 -27.04 -5.90 13.36
C ARG A 203 -25.94 -6.12 14.41
N THR A 204 -26.25 -5.98 15.70
CA THR A 204 -25.32 -6.18 16.84
C THR A 204 -24.80 -7.60 16.94
N SER A 205 -25.59 -8.59 16.51
CA SER A 205 -25.29 -10.02 16.55
C SER A 205 -24.56 -10.53 15.30
N HIS A 206 -24.32 -9.65 14.31
CA HIS A 206 -23.73 -10.02 13.02
C HIS A 206 -22.50 -9.18 12.69
N ARG A 207 -21.63 -9.72 11.84
CA ARG A 207 -20.39 -9.08 11.37
C ARG A 207 -20.20 -9.36 9.88
N ALA A 208 -19.50 -8.46 9.19
CA ALA A 208 -19.00 -8.74 7.86
C ALA A 208 -17.72 -9.58 7.98
N SER A 209 -17.67 -10.74 7.31
CA SER A 209 -16.46 -11.53 7.17
C SER A 209 -15.55 -10.88 6.12
N GLU A 210 -14.28 -10.70 6.47
CA GLU A 210 -13.27 -10.08 5.63
C GLU A 210 -12.04 -10.97 5.50
N MET A 211 -11.12 -10.59 4.62
CA MET A 211 -9.80 -11.21 4.51
C MET A 211 -8.77 -10.30 5.22
N PRO A 212 -7.63 -10.82 5.70
CA PRO A 212 -7.17 -12.20 5.55
C PRO A 212 -7.91 -13.20 6.44
N GLN A 213 -7.92 -14.46 6.01
CA GLN A 213 -8.28 -15.61 6.82
C GLN A 213 -7.08 -16.55 6.91
N ALA A 214 -6.93 -17.26 8.01
CA ALA A 214 -5.84 -18.20 8.22
C ALA A 214 -6.36 -19.52 8.78
N PHE A 215 -5.69 -20.61 8.44
CA PHE A 215 -6.10 -21.96 8.82
C PHE A 215 -4.87 -22.81 9.08
N LEU A 216 -4.96 -23.76 10.01
CA LEU A 216 -4.08 -24.93 9.95
C LEU A 216 -4.28 -25.60 8.60
N PHE A 217 -3.18 -25.86 7.89
CA PHE A 217 -3.25 -26.33 6.51
C PHE A 217 -4.03 -27.64 6.39
N ASP A 218 -3.77 -28.58 7.28
CA ASP A 218 -4.43 -29.90 7.30
C ASP A 218 -5.95 -29.76 7.46
N VAL A 219 -6.41 -28.83 8.32
CA VAL A 219 -7.84 -28.59 8.57
C VAL A 219 -8.52 -28.08 7.31
N ILE A 220 -7.98 -27.03 6.69
CA ILE A 220 -8.64 -26.44 5.53
C ILE A 220 -8.52 -27.33 4.31
N TYR A 221 -7.38 -28.01 4.12
CA TYR A 221 -7.21 -28.93 2.99
C TYR A 221 -8.19 -30.10 3.07
N GLU A 222 -8.33 -30.72 4.24
CA GLU A 222 -9.33 -31.77 4.50
C GLU A 222 -10.76 -31.26 4.26
N ALA A 223 -11.09 -30.05 4.74
CA ALA A 223 -12.40 -29.44 4.50
C ALA A 223 -12.70 -29.29 3.00
N TYR A 224 -11.71 -28.90 2.18
CA TYR A 224 -11.86 -28.83 0.73
C TYR A 224 -11.95 -30.20 0.05
N GLN A 225 -11.26 -31.23 0.58
CA GLN A 225 -11.35 -32.60 0.07
C GLN A 225 -12.74 -33.22 0.32
N GLN A 226 -13.37 -32.90 1.46
CA GLN A 226 -14.71 -33.38 1.82
C GLN A 226 -15.84 -32.49 1.26
N CYS A 227 -15.51 -31.30 0.75
CA CYS A 227 -16.47 -30.30 0.30
C CYS A 227 -17.34 -30.85 -0.85
N SER A 228 -18.66 -30.66 -0.75
CA SER A 228 -19.57 -31.07 -1.83
C SER A 228 -19.39 -30.15 -3.04
N ASP A 229 -19.68 -30.64 -4.25
CA ASP A 229 -19.64 -29.82 -5.46
C ASP A 229 -20.59 -28.62 -5.37
N TYR A 230 -21.73 -28.76 -4.69
CA TYR A 230 -22.65 -27.65 -4.46
C TYR A 230 -21.99 -26.53 -3.64
N ASP A 231 -21.32 -26.88 -2.54
CA ASP A 231 -20.62 -25.89 -1.71
C ASP A 231 -19.38 -25.32 -2.42
N LEU A 232 -18.70 -26.09 -3.27
CA LEU A 232 -17.62 -25.58 -4.12
C LEU A 232 -18.12 -24.59 -5.17
N GLU A 233 -19.37 -24.73 -5.62
CA GLU A 233 -19.98 -23.88 -6.64
C GLU A 233 -20.55 -22.59 -6.04
N PHE A 234 -21.35 -22.71 -4.97
CA PHE A 234 -22.15 -21.60 -4.42
C PHE A 234 -21.62 -21.05 -3.10
N GLY A 235 -20.68 -21.73 -2.44
CA GLY A 235 -20.06 -21.26 -1.21
C GLY A 235 -19.29 -19.95 -1.42
N THR A 236 -19.28 -19.12 -0.38
CA THR A 236 -18.56 -17.84 -0.39
C THR A 236 -17.52 -17.71 0.72
N GLU A 237 -17.55 -18.60 1.72
CA GLU A 237 -16.89 -18.44 3.00
C GLU A 237 -16.07 -19.69 3.38
N CYS A 238 -14.75 -19.55 3.52
CA CYS A 238 -13.85 -20.66 3.84
C CYS A 238 -13.98 -21.10 5.31
N LEU A 239 -14.27 -20.18 6.22
CA LEU A 239 -14.51 -20.48 7.64
C LEU A 239 -15.73 -21.41 7.80
N GLN A 240 -16.73 -21.25 6.92
CA GLN A 240 -17.92 -22.09 6.90
C GLN A 240 -17.60 -23.51 6.44
N LEU A 241 -16.66 -23.69 5.49
CA LEU A 241 -16.20 -25.02 5.09
C LEU A 241 -15.47 -25.72 6.25
N ALA A 242 -14.54 -25.02 6.91
CA ALA A 242 -13.83 -25.57 8.07
C ALA A 242 -14.80 -25.97 9.21
N LEU A 243 -15.85 -25.18 9.45
CA LEU A 243 -16.88 -25.51 10.43
C LEU A 243 -17.73 -26.71 10.01
N LYS A 244 -18.21 -26.74 8.77
CA LYS A 244 -19.15 -27.75 8.27
C LYS A 244 -18.50 -29.12 8.11
N TYR A 245 -17.29 -29.17 7.57
CA TYR A 245 -16.62 -30.41 7.17
C TYR A 245 -15.57 -30.89 8.17
N CYS A 246 -15.06 -30.02 9.03
CA CYS A 246 -14.04 -30.37 10.02
C CYS A 246 -14.39 -29.95 11.45
N HIS A 247 -15.63 -29.51 11.70
CA HIS A 247 -16.11 -29.06 13.02
C HIS A 247 -15.23 -27.99 13.69
N THR A 248 -14.47 -27.23 12.89
CA THR A 248 -13.51 -26.27 13.39
C THR A 248 -14.17 -24.91 13.54
N LYS A 249 -14.32 -24.44 14.78
CA LYS A 249 -14.88 -23.11 15.07
C LYS A 249 -13.80 -22.05 14.92
N ALA A 250 -13.92 -21.25 13.86
CA ALA A 250 -12.96 -20.19 13.59
C ALA A 250 -12.97 -19.09 14.66
N LYS A 251 -11.78 -18.62 15.03
CA LYS A 251 -11.62 -17.42 15.85
C LYS A 251 -11.82 -16.17 15.00
N LEU A 252 -12.73 -15.30 15.43
CA LEU A 252 -12.97 -14.01 14.77
C LEU A 252 -12.04 -12.94 15.34
N VAL A 253 -11.34 -12.22 14.47
CA VAL A 253 -10.36 -11.19 14.80
C VAL A 253 -10.86 -9.84 14.26
N GLU A 254 -10.87 -8.80 15.08
CA GLU A 254 -11.29 -7.47 14.64
C GLU A 254 -10.32 -6.89 13.60
N GLY A 255 -10.85 -6.46 12.46
CA GLY A 255 -10.10 -5.91 11.34
C GLY A 255 -10.21 -4.38 11.23
N SER A 256 -9.16 -3.74 10.68
CA SER A 256 -9.19 -2.31 10.38
C SER A 256 -10.15 -2.00 9.22
N PRO A 257 -10.61 -0.75 9.07
CA PRO A 257 -11.38 -0.33 7.90
C PRO A 257 -10.70 -0.68 6.58
N ASP A 258 -9.38 -0.52 6.49
CA ASP A 258 -8.50 -0.76 5.33
C ASP A 258 -8.66 -2.13 4.65
N LEU A 259 -9.23 -3.10 5.34
CA LEU A 259 -9.42 -4.45 4.80
C LEU A 259 -10.48 -4.54 3.70
N TRP A 260 -11.24 -3.48 3.37
CA TRP A 260 -12.31 -3.57 2.36
C TRP A 260 -11.81 -4.06 1.01
N LYS A 261 -12.73 -4.70 0.28
CA LYS A 261 -12.49 -5.22 -1.06
C LYS A 261 -12.79 -4.18 -2.11
N VAL A 262 -11.84 -3.93 -3.01
CA VAL A 262 -12.09 -3.13 -4.21
C VAL A 262 -13.06 -3.90 -5.10
N THR A 263 -14.29 -3.38 -5.23
CA THR A 263 -15.40 -4.07 -5.91
C THR A 263 -15.97 -3.23 -7.05
N TYR A 264 -16.06 -1.92 -6.87
CA TYR A 264 -16.64 -0.96 -7.79
C TYR A 264 -15.60 0.06 -8.26
N LYS A 265 -15.92 0.80 -9.33
CA LYS A 265 -15.06 1.88 -9.85
C LYS A 265 -14.73 2.95 -8.80
N ARG A 266 -15.70 3.32 -7.95
CA ARG A 266 -15.48 4.26 -6.84
C ARG A 266 -14.42 3.78 -5.84
N ASP A 267 -14.26 2.46 -5.69
CA ASP A 267 -13.27 1.89 -4.78
C ASP A 267 -11.85 2.02 -5.37
N LEU A 268 -11.70 2.06 -6.70
CA LEU A 268 -10.41 2.37 -7.34
C LEU A 268 -9.96 3.80 -7.03
N TYR A 269 -10.88 4.77 -7.06
CA TYR A 269 -10.56 6.15 -6.68
C TYR A 269 -10.13 6.27 -5.22
N ALA A 270 -10.82 5.57 -4.32
CA ALA A 270 -10.43 5.49 -2.92
C ALA A 270 -9.04 4.85 -2.78
N ALA A 271 -8.81 3.71 -3.43
CA ALA A 271 -7.53 3.01 -3.39
C ALA A 271 -6.37 3.85 -3.95
N GLU A 272 -6.57 4.54 -5.07
CA GLU A 272 -5.59 5.47 -5.65
C GLU A 272 -5.25 6.59 -4.67
N SER A 273 -6.27 7.17 -4.02
CA SER A 273 -6.07 8.26 -3.06
C SER A 273 -5.25 7.81 -1.85
N ILE A 274 -5.55 6.64 -1.29
CA ILE A 274 -4.79 6.07 -0.16
C ILE A 274 -3.36 5.72 -0.58
N ILE A 275 -3.16 5.19 -1.78
CA ILE A 275 -1.83 4.90 -2.30
C ILE A 275 -1.02 6.19 -2.39
N LYS A 276 -1.58 7.24 -3.00
CA LYS A 276 -0.95 8.57 -3.10
C LYS A 276 -0.61 9.12 -1.72
N GLU A 277 -1.57 9.10 -0.80
CA GLU A 277 -1.38 9.59 0.57
C GLU A 277 -0.22 8.87 1.27
N ARG A 278 -0.16 7.53 1.18
CA ARG A 278 0.91 6.72 1.79
C ARG A 278 2.28 7.05 1.22
N ILE A 279 2.40 7.18 -0.11
CA ILE A 279 3.71 7.50 -0.74
C ILE A 279 4.11 8.97 -0.57
N SER A 280 3.19 9.88 -0.24
CA SER A 280 3.49 11.29 0.06
C SER A 280 4.06 11.55 1.47
N GLN A 281 4.13 10.54 2.35
CA GLN A 281 4.56 10.72 3.74
C GLN A 281 6.08 10.87 3.93
N GLN A 282 6.88 10.86 2.86
CA GLN A 282 8.33 11.01 2.95
C GLN A 282 8.88 11.89 1.83
N ILE A 283 9.80 12.79 2.16
CA ILE A 283 10.51 13.65 1.20
C ILE A 283 12.01 13.55 1.45
N CYS A 284 12.80 13.41 0.39
CA CYS A 284 14.25 13.47 0.41
C CYS A 284 14.74 14.73 -0.30
N ILE A 285 15.48 15.59 0.40
CA ILE A 285 16.11 16.79 -0.15
C ILE A 285 17.55 16.46 -0.50
N LEU A 286 17.94 16.74 -1.74
CA LEU A 286 19.27 16.50 -2.27
C LEU A 286 19.91 17.83 -2.64
N MET A 287 21.17 17.99 -2.24
CA MET A 287 21.97 19.20 -2.45
C MET A 287 23.43 18.82 -2.75
N ASP A 288 24.20 19.69 -3.40
CA ASP A 288 25.65 19.52 -3.53
C ASP A 288 26.36 19.84 -2.22
N ALA A 289 27.61 19.40 -2.06
CA ALA A 289 28.43 19.65 -0.87
C ALA A 289 29.00 21.08 -0.81
N LYS A 290 28.54 21.99 -1.67
CA LYS A 290 28.91 23.41 -1.62
C LYS A 290 28.23 24.07 -0.41
N GLU A 291 28.97 24.88 0.35
CA GLU A 291 28.47 25.50 1.59
C GLU A 291 27.17 26.31 1.39
N ASP A 292 27.05 27.03 0.27
CA ASP A 292 25.86 27.82 -0.06
C ASP A 292 24.62 26.94 -0.33
N GLU A 293 24.81 25.79 -0.99
CA GLU A 293 23.74 24.83 -1.26
C GLU A 293 23.32 24.09 0.01
N GLU A 294 24.28 23.73 0.86
CA GLU A 294 24.03 23.06 2.13
C GLU A 294 23.26 23.96 3.11
N HIS A 295 23.56 25.26 3.13
CA HIS A 295 22.82 26.22 3.93
C HIS A 295 21.36 26.35 3.48
N VAL A 296 21.14 26.56 2.17
CA VAL A 296 19.79 26.70 1.60
C VAL A 296 18.98 25.41 1.73
N GLY A 297 19.60 24.26 1.49
CA GLY A 297 18.98 22.96 1.63
C GLY A 297 18.54 22.66 3.07
N ARG A 298 19.37 22.98 4.07
CA ARG A 298 18.98 22.87 5.50
C ARG A 298 17.83 23.79 5.86
N CYS A 299 17.84 25.04 5.39
CA CYS A 299 16.73 25.98 5.61
C CYS A 299 15.42 25.43 5.02
N LEU A 300 15.49 24.85 3.81
CA LEU A 300 14.35 24.24 3.16
C LEU A 300 13.82 23.01 3.93
N GLU A 301 14.72 22.19 4.46
CA GLU A 301 14.38 21.03 5.28
C GLU A 301 13.60 21.41 6.54
N GLU A 302 14.11 22.36 7.33
CA GLU A 302 13.46 22.82 8.56
C GLU A 302 12.06 23.35 8.28
N MET A 303 11.93 24.11 7.20
CA MET A 303 10.66 24.68 6.80
C MET A 303 9.67 23.61 6.34
N LEU A 304 10.09 22.65 5.51
CA LEU A 304 9.20 21.55 5.11
C LEU A 304 8.76 20.73 6.33
N LYS A 305 9.64 20.50 7.30
CA LYS A 305 9.28 19.83 8.57
C LYS A 305 8.24 20.62 9.37
N LYS A 306 8.31 21.94 9.36
CA LYS A 306 7.38 22.84 10.08
C LYS A 306 6.01 22.91 9.41
N GLU A 307 5.97 22.97 8.08
CA GLU A 307 4.71 23.08 7.33
C GLU A 307 4.02 21.72 7.14
N LEU A 308 4.79 20.63 7.04
CA LEU A 308 4.30 19.28 6.81
C LEU A 308 4.48 18.40 8.06
N ASN A 309 3.69 18.68 9.10
CA ASN A 309 3.79 18.06 10.44
C ASN A 309 3.78 16.52 10.48
N HIS A 310 3.31 15.85 9.44
CA HIS A 310 3.19 14.38 9.36
C HIS A 310 4.12 13.74 8.32
N VAL A 311 4.91 14.54 7.60
CA VAL A 311 5.81 14.05 6.54
C VAL A 311 7.22 13.89 7.09
N LYS A 312 7.82 12.73 6.88
CA LYS A 312 9.23 12.48 7.18
C LYS A 312 10.09 13.20 6.13
N VAL A 313 10.74 14.30 6.51
CA VAL A 313 11.69 15.00 5.65
C VAL A 313 13.12 14.65 6.05
N THR A 314 13.93 14.29 5.06
CA THR A 314 15.36 13.95 5.20
C THR A 314 16.17 14.75 4.20
N SER A 315 17.43 15.04 4.51
CA SER A 315 18.38 15.68 3.60
C SER A 315 19.64 14.82 3.42
N GLY A 316 20.28 14.93 2.25
CA GLY A 316 21.51 14.21 1.93
C GLY A 316 22.32 14.90 0.82
N ALA A 317 23.63 14.65 0.80
CA ALA A 317 24.52 15.17 -0.23
C ALA A 317 24.60 14.19 -1.42
N LEU A 318 24.55 14.71 -2.65
CA LEU A 318 24.60 13.87 -3.86
C LEU A 318 26.00 13.28 -4.14
N CYS A 319 27.05 13.88 -3.57
CA CYS A 319 28.46 13.56 -3.82
C CYS A 319 28.88 12.15 -3.36
N HIS A 320 28.08 11.48 -2.53
CA HIS A 320 28.24 10.07 -2.18
C HIS A 320 27.28 9.19 -2.99
N ALA A 321 27.40 9.28 -4.32
CA ALA A 321 26.54 8.66 -5.34
C ALA A 321 26.32 7.13 -5.23
N GLY A 322 26.94 6.45 -4.26
CA GLY A 322 26.73 5.02 -3.99
C GLY A 322 26.06 4.69 -2.65
N ARG A 323 26.43 5.34 -1.53
CA ARG A 323 25.98 4.94 -0.18
C ARG A 323 24.67 5.61 0.24
N ASP A 324 24.54 6.92 -0.01
CA ASP A 324 23.37 7.68 0.43
C ASP A 324 22.15 7.39 -0.45
N LEU A 325 22.36 7.19 -1.76
CA LEU A 325 21.31 6.77 -2.68
C LEU A 325 20.80 5.35 -2.36
N GLN A 326 21.69 4.42 -2.00
CA GLN A 326 21.29 3.09 -1.53
C GLN A 326 20.44 3.18 -0.26
N GLN A 327 20.80 4.05 0.68
CA GLN A 327 20.00 4.25 1.89
C GLN A 327 18.63 4.86 1.58
N ILE A 328 18.53 5.80 0.63
CA ILE A 328 17.26 6.38 0.20
C ILE A 328 16.38 5.36 -0.55
N ILE A 329 16.97 4.52 -1.40
CA ILE A 329 16.30 3.39 -2.05
C ILE A 329 15.81 2.37 -1.01
N LEU A 330 16.62 2.08 0.01
CA LEU A 330 16.27 1.20 1.14
C LEU A 330 15.12 1.77 1.98
N GLU A 331 15.04 3.08 2.12
CA GLU A 331 13.94 3.77 2.80
C GLU A 331 12.66 3.91 1.94
N GLN A 332 12.68 3.48 0.67
CA GLN A 332 11.53 3.55 -0.25
C GLN A 332 10.93 4.96 -0.39
N CYS A 333 11.78 5.99 -0.50
CA CYS A 333 11.32 7.34 -0.78
C CYS A 333 11.00 7.50 -2.28
N TYR A 334 9.86 8.11 -2.60
CA TYR A 334 9.42 8.37 -3.99
C TYR A 334 9.40 9.87 -4.33
N ASN A 335 9.80 10.74 -3.41
CA ASN A 335 9.63 12.18 -3.55
C ASN A 335 10.92 12.91 -3.24
N PHE A 336 11.48 13.54 -4.26
CA PHE A 336 12.80 14.13 -4.22
C PHE A 336 12.71 15.63 -4.50
N VAL A 337 13.46 16.40 -3.74
CA VAL A 337 13.64 17.83 -3.95
C VAL A 337 15.11 18.08 -4.20
N CYS A 338 15.47 18.43 -5.43
CA CYS A 338 16.83 18.72 -5.83
C CYS A 338 17.08 20.24 -5.75
N VAL A 339 18.01 20.66 -4.90
CA VAL A 339 18.33 22.07 -4.66
C VAL A 339 19.51 22.47 -5.53
N ASN A 340 19.34 23.56 -6.28
CA ASN A 340 20.37 24.16 -7.13
C ASN A 340 20.48 25.65 -6.75
N VAL A 341 21.67 26.16 -6.45
CA VAL A 341 21.87 27.54 -5.99
C VAL A 341 22.75 28.33 -6.95
N MET A 342 22.28 29.49 -7.40
CA MET A 342 22.98 30.41 -8.31
C MET A 342 23.36 29.84 -9.69
N THR A 343 22.91 28.62 -10.02
CA THR A 343 23.07 28.00 -11.34
C THR A 343 21.74 27.96 -12.10
N SER A 344 21.80 28.05 -13.43
CA SER A 344 20.68 27.80 -14.33
C SER A 344 20.82 26.49 -15.10
N ASP A 345 21.83 25.68 -14.75
CA ASP A 345 21.99 24.32 -15.23
C ASP A 345 21.19 23.34 -14.36
N PHE A 346 21.19 22.08 -14.78
CA PHE A 346 20.45 20.99 -14.15
C PHE A 346 21.41 19.85 -13.83
N GLU A 347 22.65 20.13 -13.42
CA GLU A 347 23.67 19.10 -13.28
C GLU A 347 23.30 18.11 -12.16
N GLU A 348 22.93 18.62 -10.99
CA GLU A 348 22.51 17.87 -9.81
C GLU A 348 21.21 17.11 -10.10
N THR A 349 20.25 17.80 -10.74
CA THR A 349 19.00 17.17 -11.17
C THR A 349 19.25 16.04 -12.17
N ARG A 350 20.17 16.19 -13.13
CA ARG A 350 20.53 15.10 -14.07
C ARG A 350 21.20 13.93 -13.37
N LYS A 351 22.13 14.20 -12.43
CA LYS A 351 22.77 13.16 -11.62
C LYS A 351 21.72 12.33 -10.86
N LEU A 352 20.75 13.00 -10.22
CA LEU A 352 19.63 12.33 -9.57
C LEU A 352 18.76 11.53 -10.54
N LEU A 353 18.39 12.11 -11.69
CA LEU A 353 17.56 11.43 -12.67
C LEU A 353 18.24 10.15 -13.18
N ASN A 354 19.53 10.21 -13.52
CA ASN A 354 20.30 9.03 -13.94
C ASN A 354 20.34 7.96 -12.84
N ALA A 355 20.55 8.37 -11.58
CA ALA A 355 20.51 7.48 -10.43
C ALA A 355 19.14 6.82 -10.23
N LEU A 356 18.05 7.55 -10.42
CA LEU A 356 16.69 7.02 -10.34
C LEU A 356 16.36 6.09 -11.51
N GLU A 357 16.90 6.36 -12.70
CA GLU A 357 16.75 5.50 -13.88
C GLU A 357 17.40 4.13 -13.69
N GLU A 358 18.51 4.05 -12.96
CA GLU A 358 19.16 2.79 -12.60
C GLU A 358 18.46 2.06 -11.44
N SER A 359 17.55 2.75 -10.73
CA SER A 359 16.82 2.20 -9.60
C SER A 359 15.52 1.51 -10.02
N ASN A 360 15.04 0.58 -9.18
CA ASN A 360 13.72 -0.05 -9.35
C ASN A 360 12.56 0.76 -8.74
N LEU A 361 12.79 1.99 -8.25
CA LEU A 361 11.76 2.77 -7.55
C LEU A 361 10.61 3.15 -8.49
N SER A 362 10.93 3.63 -9.69
CA SER A 362 9.95 4.07 -10.69
C SER A 362 9.10 2.94 -11.27
N ILE A 363 9.53 1.68 -11.09
CA ILE A 363 8.74 0.51 -11.45
C ILE A 363 7.53 0.37 -10.52
N LEU A 364 7.70 0.66 -9.23
CA LEU A 364 6.68 0.40 -8.21
C LEU A 364 5.65 1.52 -8.09
N TYR A 365 6.11 2.77 -8.17
CA TYR A 365 5.29 3.97 -8.07
C TYR A 365 5.89 5.07 -8.94
N PRO A 366 5.08 6.05 -9.39
CA PRO A 366 5.63 7.24 -10.02
C PRO A 366 6.53 8.00 -9.04
N VAL A 367 7.75 8.32 -9.46
CA VAL A 367 8.71 9.08 -8.65
C VAL A 367 8.55 10.56 -8.94
N VAL A 368 8.36 11.39 -7.92
CA VAL A 368 8.26 12.84 -8.06
C VAL A 368 9.62 13.47 -7.81
N VAL A 369 10.09 14.29 -8.74
CA VAL A 369 11.33 15.05 -8.63
C VAL A 369 11.02 16.53 -8.82
N ILE A 370 11.40 17.36 -7.85
CA ILE A 370 11.22 18.81 -7.92
C ILE A 370 12.60 19.46 -7.99
N SER A 371 12.95 20.01 -9.15
CA SER A 371 14.17 20.79 -9.35
C SER A 371 13.94 22.22 -8.88
N VAL A 372 14.50 22.58 -7.73
CA VAL A 372 14.38 23.90 -7.12
C VAL A 372 15.63 24.72 -7.43
N HIS A 373 15.47 25.85 -8.10
CA HIS A 373 16.57 26.78 -8.39
C HIS A 373 16.43 28.06 -7.57
N PHE A 374 17.45 28.36 -6.78
CA PHE A 374 17.56 29.60 -6.01
C PHE A 374 18.39 30.61 -6.80
N LEU A 375 17.76 31.70 -7.27
CA LEU A 375 18.36 32.66 -8.19
C LEU A 375 18.22 34.11 -7.72
N ASP A 376 19.26 34.93 -7.90
CA ASP A 376 19.19 36.36 -7.59
C ASP A 376 18.54 37.16 -8.72
N TYR A 377 17.42 37.81 -8.41
CA TYR A 377 16.70 38.67 -9.34
C TYR A 377 17.50 39.89 -9.81
N LYS A 378 18.52 40.33 -9.03
CA LYS A 378 19.38 41.47 -9.38
C LYS A 378 20.55 41.09 -10.27
N LEU A 379 20.97 39.83 -10.26
CA LEU A 379 22.15 39.35 -11.00
C LEU A 379 21.77 38.54 -12.26
N VAL A 380 20.49 38.33 -12.52
CA VAL A 380 20.01 37.46 -13.61
C VAL A 380 19.17 38.23 -14.63
N PRO A 381 19.69 38.49 -15.85
CA PRO A 381 18.87 38.96 -16.96
C PRO A 381 17.85 37.88 -17.33
N PHE A 382 16.56 38.25 -17.32
CA PHE A 382 15.42 37.35 -17.49
C PHE A 382 15.39 36.57 -18.82
N GLY A 383 16.14 37.00 -19.84
CA GLY A 383 16.13 36.38 -21.17
C GLY A 383 16.90 35.05 -21.23
N GLN A 384 18.25 35.12 -21.21
CA GLN A 384 19.09 33.95 -21.51
C GLN A 384 19.00 32.83 -20.45
N LYS A 385 18.94 33.14 -19.15
CA LYS A 385 18.83 32.09 -18.12
C LYS A 385 17.45 31.44 -18.08
N MET A 386 16.38 32.14 -18.47
CA MET A 386 15.04 31.54 -18.54
C MET A 386 14.94 30.55 -19.70
N GLU A 387 15.55 30.85 -20.85
CA GLU A 387 15.66 29.87 -21.95
C GLU A 387 16.36 28.58 -21.51
N HIS A 388 17.43 28.69 -20.72
CA HIS A 388 18.09 27.54 -20.13
C HIS A 388 17.18 26.76 -19.17
N LEU A 389 16.47 27.45 -18.26
CA LEU A 389 15.55 26.79 -17.32
C LEU A 389 14.37 26.10 -18.02
N MET A 390 13.97 26.57 -19.19
CA MET A 390 12.90 25.95 -19.98
C MET A 390 13.30 24.59 -20.57
N GLN A 391 14.58 24.23 -20.58
CA GLN A 391 15.06 22.88 -20.93
C GLN A 391 14.46 21.79 -20.03
N ILE A 392 14.03 22.13 -18.81
CA ILE A 392 13.36 21.20 -17.90
C ILE A 392 12.12 20.54 -18.54
N LYS A 393 11.46 21.21 -19.50
CA LYS A 393 10.30 20.65 -20.21
C LYS A 393 10.67 19.43 -21.05
N GLU A 394 11.82 19.46 -21.70
CA GLU A 394 12.28 18.32 -22.51
C GLU A 394 12.73 17.18 -21.60
N PHE A 395 13.46 17.47 -20.51
CA PHE A 395 13.79 16.44 -19.51
C PHE A 395 12.53 15.80 -18.92
N ALA A 396 11.51 16.59 -18.58
CA ALA A 396 10.26 16.08 -18.04
C ALA A 396 9.56 15.11 -19.00
N LYS A 397 9.54 15.40 -20.32
CA LYS A 397 8.98 14.49 -21.33
C LYS A 397 9.76 13.19 -21.44
N GLU A 398 11.08 13.25 -21.36
CA GLU A 398 11.94 12.06 -21.45
C GLU A 398 11.76 11.14 -20.25
N VAL A 399 11.84 11.70 -19.04
CA VAL A 399 11.79 10.91 -17.79
C VAL A 399 10.36 10.43 -17.46
N LYS A 400 9.33 11.09 -17.99
CA LYS A 400 7.92 10.63 -17.89
C LYS A 400 7.74 9.24 -18.50
N LYS A 401 8.45 8.90 -19.57
CA LYS A 401 8.43 7.56 -20.19
C LYS A 401 8.94 6.47 -19.24
N ARG A 402 9.69 6.86 -18.21
CA ARG A 402 10.26 6.00 -17.18
C ARG A 402 9.56 6.17 -15.83
N ASN A 403 8.33 6.69 -15.84
CA ASN A 403 7.50 6.90 -14.65
C ASN A 403 8.11 7.87 -13.60
N ILE A 404 8.89 8.85 -14.07
CA ILE A 404 9.41 9.95 -13.24
C ILE A 404 8.68 11.24 -13.63
N LEU A 405 8.26 12.01 -12.63
CA LEU A 405 7.47 13.22 -12.75
C LEU A 405 8.34 14.39 -12.31
N LEU A 406 8.91 15.10 -13.29
CA LEU A 406 9.82 16.22 -13.06
C LEU A 406 9.06 17.55 -13.09
N CYS A 407 9.05 18.24 -11.95
CA CYS A 407 8.52 19.59 -11.78
C CYS A 407 9.69 20.58 -11.56
N GLY A 408 9.60 21.80 -12.10
CA GLY A 408 10.58 22.88 -11.87
C GLY A 408 10.02 23.96 -10.96
N LEU A 409 10.81 24.44 -10.00
CA LEU A 409 10.48 25.57 -9.15
C LEU A 409 11.60 26.59 -9.09
N LEU A 410 11.24 27.86 -9.21
CA LEU A 410 12.16 28.99 -9.08
C LEU A 410 11.87 29.73 -7.78
N ILE A 411 12.91 29.91 -6.96
CA ILE A 411 12.87 30.68 -5.73
C ILE A 411 13.90 31.81 -5.84
N TYR A 412 13.50 33.04 -5.51
CA TYR A 412 14.40 34.19 -5.62
C TYR A 412 15.25 34.38 -4.35
N TYR A 413 16.58 34.46 -4.48
CA TYR A 413 17.58 34.52 -3.41
C TYR A 413 18.87 35.26 -3.85
N PRO A 414 19.51 36.15 -3.03
CA PRO A 414 19.23 36.45 -1.63
C PRO A 414 18.28 37.64 -1.47
N GLN A 415 17.25 37.47 -0.65
CA GLN A 415 16.51 38.61 -0.13
C GLN A 415 17.31 39.27 0.99
N ILE A 416 18.27 40.12 0.65
CA ILE A 416 18.98 41.10 1.51
C ILE A 416 19.51 40.54 2.85
N LYS A 417 20.85 40.52 3.00
CA LYS A 417 21.67 40.05 4.15
C LYS A 417 21.27 40.46 5.59
N ASN A 418 20.18 41.19 5.85
CA ASN A 418 19.80 41.67 7.19
C ASN A 418 18.36 41.34 7.66
N LYS A 419 17.64 40.41 7.01
CA LYS A 419 16.37 39.87 7.54
C LYS A 419 16.24 38.35 7.35
N PHE A 420 17.18 37.59 7.91
CA PHE A 420 16.85 36.27 8.45
C PHE A 420 16.65 36.42 9.97
N ARG A 421 15.69 37.26 10.36
CA ARG A 421 14.91 36.98 11.57
C ARG A 421 13.75 36.13 11.10
N TYR A 422 13.58 35.00 11.77
CA TYR A 422 12.69 33.86 11.49
C TYR A 422 11.19 34.19 11.38
N GLU A 423 10.81 35.46 11.20
CA GLU A 423 9.45 35.98 11.33
C GLU A 423 8.96 36.86 10.15
N ASP A 424 9.80 37.25 9.18
CA ASP A 424 9.47 38.39 8.30
C ASP A 424 9.53 38.19 6.77
N ALA A 425 9.76 36.98 6.25
CA ALA A 425 9.60 36.69 4.81
C ALA A 425 8.26 35.97 4.60
N PRO A 426 7.38 36.43 3.68
CA PRO A 426 5.97 36.08 3.73
C PRO A 426 5.78 34.58 3.50
N ASN A 427 5.04 33.96 4.43
CA ASN A 427 4.49 32.60 4.36
C ASN A 427 3.96 32.21 2.95
N SER A 428 3.62 33.16 2.08
CA SER A 428 3.03 32.92 0.76
C SER A 428 3.90 32.16 -0.25
N LYS A 429 5.22 32.38 -0.34
CA LYS A 429 6.06 31.70 -1.36
C LYS A 429 6.44 30.28 -0.97
N TRP A 430 6.59 30.04 0.32
CA TRP A 430 6.88 28.74 0.88
C TRP A 430 5.63 27.87 0.97
N ASN A 431 4.48 28.47 1.29
CA ASN A 431 3.17 27.84 1.09
C ASN A 431 2.97 27.43 -0.36
N LEU A 432 3.45 28.20 -1.34
CA LEU A 432 3.38 27.82 -2.76
C LEU A 432 4.25 26.59 -3.09
N LEU A 433 5.41 26.39 -2.43
CA LEU A 433 6.21 25.18 -2.61
C LEU A 433 5.50 23.96 -2.00
N ALA A 434 4.96 24.09 -0.78
CA ALA A 434 4.13 23.04 -0.17
C ALA A 434 2.89 22.74 -1.04
N LEU A 435 2.18 23.78 -1.49
CA LEU A 435 1.05 23.66 -2.42
C LEU A 435 1.48 23.06 -3.75
N LYS A 436 2.66 23.35 -4.30
CA LYS A 436 3.13 22.74 -5.56
C LYS A 436 3.62 21.31 -5.41
N ILE A 437 4.19 20.94 -4.26
CA ILE A 437 4.46 19.54 -3.92
C ILE A 437 3.13 18.79 -3.88
N ILE A 438 2.16 19.30 -3.11
CA ILE A 438 0.80 18.75 -3.01
C ILE A 438 0.09 18.76 -4.38
N CYS A 439 0.26 19.84 -5.16
CA CYS A 439 -0.36 20.00 -6.47
C CYS A 439 0.30 19.18 -7.56
N CYS A 440 1.61 18.87 -7.54
CA CYS A 440 2.12 17.87 -8.49
C CYS A 440 1.34 16.55 -8.28
N TYR A 441 1.01 16.12 -7.05
CA TYR A 441 0.13 14.94 -6.86
C TYR A 441 -1.31 15.09 -7.38
N SER A 442 -1.88 16.29 -7.39
CA SER A 442 -3.24 16.54 -7.88
C SER A 442 -3.32 16.91 -9.37
N GLU A 443 -2.33 17.60 -9.93
CA GLU A 443 -2.25 18.07 -11.33
C GLU A 443 -1.69 17.00 -12.28
N ILE A 444 -1.11 15.92 -11.76
CA ILE A 444 -0.81 14.71 -12.55
C ILE A 444 -2.12 13.97 -12.98
N GLN A 445 -3.31 14.48 -12.61
CA GLN A 445 -4.63 13.96 -13.03
C GLN A 445 -5.26 14.63 -14.28
N ILE A 446 -4.48 15.13 -15.24
CA ILE A 446 -5.02 15.46 -16.58
C ILE A 446 -4.23 14.74 -17.67
#